data_AF-A0A9D1S1Y4-F1
#
_entry.id   AF-A0A9D1S1Y4-F1
#
_cell.length_a   1.000
_cell.length_b   1.000
_cell.length_c   1.000
_cell.angle_alpha   90.00
_cell.angle_beta   90.00
_cell.angle_gamma   90.00
#
_symmetry.space_group_name_H-M   'P 1'
#
loop_
_entity.id
_entity.type
_entity.pdbx_description
1 polymer ?
#
loop_
_entity_poly.entity_id
_entity_poly.type
_entity_poly.pdbx_seq_one_letter_code
_entity_poly.pdbx_strand_id
1 'polypeptide(L)'
;MLYPSMNDLLKKVNNRYMLVNLTAKRARDIADEAEEAQTPLTEKPVKMALNDIMSGHIVLREHHADEQDADTAPAEPVHEAEPSDEETGETPVLDESAQESEQH
;
A
#
# COMPACT_ATOMS: atom_id res chain seq x y z
N MET A 1 -14.60 0.20 -22.28
CA MET A 1 -13.56 -0.86 -22.21
C MET A 1 -12.38 -0.30 -21.43
N LEU A 2 -11.77 -1.10 -20.54
CA LEU A 2 -10.53 -0.71 -19.86
C LEU A 2 -9.41 -0.63 -20.92
N TYR A 3 -8.77 0.53 -21.05
CA TYR A 3 -7.60 0.71 -21.90
C TYR A 3 -6.42 1.08 -21.01
N PRO A 4 -5.25 0.43 -21.17
CA PRO A 4 -4.97 -0.66 -22.11
C PRO A 4 -5.68 -1.98 -21.77
N SER A 5 -5.87 -2.86 -22.78
CA SER A 5 -6.48 -4.17 -22.57
C SER A 5 -5.50 -5.15 -21.94
N MET A 6 -5.99 -6.11 -21.14
CA MET A 6 -5.12 -7.13 -20.51
C MET A 6 -4.34 -7.95 -21.55
N ASN A 7 -4.96 -8.24 -22.70
CA ASN A 7 -4.29 -9.01 -23.75
C ASN A 7 -3.10 -8.24 -24.35
N ASP A 8 -3.19 -6.91 -24.43
CA ASP A 8 -2.10 -6.09 -24.97
C ASP A 8 -0.96 -5.93 -23.96
N LEU A 9 -1.29 -5.78 -22.69
CA LEU A 9 -0.30 -5.77 -21.61
C LEU A 9 0.47 -7.10 -21.52
N LEU A 10 -0.22 -8.23 -21.68
CA LEU A 10 0.41 -9.55 -21.64
C LEU A 10 1.32 -9.84 -22.85
N LYS A 11 1.17 -9.11 -23.96
CA LYS A 11 2.13 -9.16 -25.07
C LYS A 11 3.44 -8.45 -24.73
N LYS A 12 3.42 -7.48 -23.80
CA LYS A 12 4.60 -6.76 -23.30
C LYS A 12 5.24 -7.50 -22.13
N VAL A 13 4.41 -8.01 -21.23
CA VAL A 13 4.82 -8.75 -20.03
C VAL A 13 4.17 -10.13 -20.08
N ASN A 14 4.92 -11.13 -20.52
CA ASN A 14 4.43 -12.50 -20.77
C ASN A 14 3.92 -13.25 -19.51
N ASN A 15 4.10 -12.70 -18.31
CA ASN A 15 3.64 -13.26 -17.06
C ASN A 15 2.67 -12.31 -16.35
N ARG A 16 1.48 -12.81 -16.02
CA ARG A 16 0.41 -12.03 -15.37
C ARG A 16 0.78 -11.57 -13.96
N TYR A 17 1.45 -12.40 -13.18
CA TYR A 17 1.88 -12.01 -11.82
C TYR A 17 2.96 -10.95 -11.87
N MET A 18 3.89 -11.09 -12.83
CA MET A 18 4.93 -10.11 -13.09
C MET A 18 4.34 -8.76 -13.52
N LEU A 19 3.32 -8.78 -14.39
CA LEU A 19 2.60 -7.57 -14.79
C LEU A 19 1.97 -6.86 -13.58
N VAL A 20 1.36 -7.60 -12.66
CA VAL A 20 0.76 -7.03 -11.44
C VAL A 20 1.82 -6.41 -10.54
N ASN A 21 2.91 -7.14 -10.26
CA ASN A 21 3.99 -6.64 -9.41
C ASN A 21 4.67 -5.42 -10.01
N LEU A 22 4.92 -5.43 -11.33
CA LEU A 22 5.50 -4.31 -12.06
C LEU A 22 4.59 -3.08 -12.02
N THR A 23 3.29 -3.27 -12.27
CA THR A 23 2.30 -2.19 -12.24
C THR A 23 2.20 -1.60 -10.83
N ALA A 24 2.16 -2.45 -9.80
CA ALA A 24 2.07 -2.00 -8.42
C ALA A 24 3.31 -1.19 -8.00
N LYS A 25 4.50 -1.66 -8.37
CA LYS A 25 5.75 -0.93 -8.11
C LYS A 25 5.73 0.43 -8.79
N ARG A 26 5.50 0.47 -10.10
CA ARG A 26 5.48 1.73 -10.85
C ARG A 26 4.42 2.70 -10.35
N ALA A 27 3.24 2.20 -9.98
CA ALA A 27 2.18 3.04 -9.45
C ALA A 27 2.56 3.73 -8.13
N ARG A 28 3.37 3.06 -7.27
CA ARG A 28 3.94 3.67 -6.08
C ARG A 28 4.96 4.73 -6.46
N ASP A 29 5.91 4.40 -7.34
CA ASP A 29 6.92 5.37 -7.80
C ASP A 29 6.27 6.66 -8.32
N ILE A 30 5.20 6.55 -9.14
CA ILE A 30 4.44 7.71 -9.65
C ILE A 30 3.76 8.51 -8.53
N ALA A 31 3.22 7.83 -7.52
CA ALA A 31 2.56 8.48 -6.40
C ALA A 31 3.58 9.22 -5.52
N ASP A 32 4.70 8.57 -5.23
CA ASP A 32 5.80 9.11 -4.41
C ASP A 32 6.45 10.31 -5.12
N GLU A 33 6.74 10.20 -6.43
CA GLU A 33 7.24 11.30 -7.27
C GLU A 33 6.32 12.53 -7.21
N ALA A 34 4.99 12.32 -7.24
CA ALA A 34 4.00 13.39 -7.19
C ALA A 34 3.90 14.03 -5.79
N GLU A 35 3.99 13.23 -4.74
CA GLU A 35 4.03 13.69 -3.36
C GLU A 35 5.28 14.54 -3.08
N GLU A 36 6.45 14.06 -3.50
CA GLU A 36 7.73 14.78 -3.38
C GLU A 36 7.71 16.09 -4.17
N ALA A 37 7.15 16.07 -5.39
CA ALA A 37 6.97 17.27 -6.21
C ALA A 37 5.81 18.17 -5.73
N GLN A 38 5.09 17.78 -4.67
CA GLN A 38 3.88 18.46 -4.15
C GLN A 38 2.85 18.80 -5.24
N THR A 39 2.77 17.96 -6.27
CA THR A 39 1.96 18.19 -7.46
C THR A 39 0.85 17.16 -7.54
N PRO A 40 -0.43 17.55 -7.58
CA PRO A 40 -1.53 16.59 -7.64
C PRO A 40 -1.55 15.85 -8.98
N LEU A 41 -1.74 14.53 -8.93
CA LEU A 41 -1.89 13.70 -10.12
C LEU A 41 -3.26 13.89 -10.76
N THR A 42 -3.28 14.07 -12.09
CA THR A 42 -4.52 14.19 -12.87
C THR A 42 -5.21 12.86 -13.10
N GLU A 43 -4.44 11.77 -13.13
CA GLU A 43 -4.94 10.42 -13.32
C GLU A 43 -4.50 9.51 -12.17
N LYS A 44 -5.20 8.39 -11.98
CA LYS A 44 -4.81 7.41 -10.96
C LYS A 44 -3.43 6.83 -11.28
N PRO A 45 -2.51 6.70 -10.31
CA PRO A 45 -1.16 6.18 -10.54
C PRO A 45 -1.15 4.82 -11.25
N VAL A 46 -2.08 3.92 -10.90
CA VAL A 46 -2.23 2.61 -11.53
C VAL A 46 -2.53 2.73 -13.03
N LYS A 47 -3.36 3.69 -13.43
CA LYS A 47 -3.68 3.91 -14.84
C LYS A 47 -2.46 4.41 -15.61
N MET A 48 -1.71 5.34 -15.02
CA MET A 48 -0.47 5.85 -15.59
C MET A 48 0.59 4.75 -15.73
N ALA A 49 0.74 3.90 -14.71
CA ALA A 49 1.64 2.75 -14.75
C ALA A 49 1.31 1.76 -15.87
N LEU A 50 0.02 1.45 -16.08
CA LEU A 50 -0.40 0.59 -17.19
C LEU A 50 -0.08 1.21 -18.55
N ASN A 51 -0.20 2.53 -18.69
CA ASN A 51 0.17 3.24 -19.91
C ASN A 51 1.70 3.22 -20.14
N ASP A 52 2.50 3.39 -19.09
CA ASP A 52 3.98 3.32 -19.16
C ASP A 52 4.47 1.92 -19.59
N ILE A 53 3.81 0.86 -19.11
CA ILE A 53 4.10 -0.51 -19.54
C ILE A 53 3.72 -0.71 -21.01
N MET A 54 2.57 -0.15 -21.43
CA MET A 54 2.12 -0.25 -22.82
C MET A 54 3.01 0.52 -23.79
N SER A 55 3.50 1.71 -23.41
CA SER A 55 4.43 2.52 -24.21
C SER A 55 5.84 1.90 -24.28
N GLY A 56 6.19 1.03 -23.34
CA GLY A 56 7.52 0.42 -23.25
C GLY A 56 8.55 1.33 -22.57
N HIS A 57 8.11 2.35 -21.82
CA HIS A 57 9.02 3.19 -21.02
C HIS A 57 9.64 2.43 -19.83
N ILE A 58 9.06 1.28 -19.48
CA ILE A 58 9.53 0.44 -18.37
C ILE A 58 10.08 -0.86 -18.93
N VAL A 59 11.34 -1.12 -18.59
CA VAL A 59 12.05 -2.35 -18.98
C VAL A 59 12.25 -3.19 -17.73
N LEU A 60 11.79 -4.44 -17.78
CA LEU A 60 12.10 -5.41 -16.74
C LEU A 60 13.57 -5.84 -16.87
N ARG A 61 14.36 -5.64 -15.82
CA ARG A 61 15.70 -6.20 -15.73
C ARG A 61 15.60 -7.58 -15.10
N GLU A 62 15.92 -8.62 -15.85
CA GLU A 62 16.13 -9.94 -15.30
C GLU A 62 17.44 -9.92 -14.50
N HIS A 63 17.34 -10.10 -13.18
CA HIS A 63 18.52 -10.38 -12.37
C HIS A 63 18.89 -11.84 -12.60
N HIS A 64 19.86 -12.09 -13.49
CA HIS A 64 20.59 -13.35 -13.49
C HIS A 64 21.31 -13.43 -12.14
N ALA A 65 21.05 -14.50 -11.39
CA ALA A 65 21.64 -14.76 -10.09
C ALA A 65 23.11 -15.18 -10.25
N ASP A 66 23.92 -14.34 -10.90
CA ASP A 66 25.37 -14.47 -10.84
C ASP A 66 25.79 -13.92 -9.47
N GLU A 67 25.89 -14.88 -8.55
CA GLU A 67 26.53 -14.89 -7.23
C GLU A 67 27.22 -13.60 -6.74
N GLN A 68 26.87 -13.23 -5.49
CA GLN A 68 27.61 -12.40 -4.50
C GLN A 68 27.27 -10.90 -4.45
N ASP A 69 26.22 -10.57 -3.69
CA ASP A 69 26.26 -9.41 -2.77
C ASP A 69 25.93 -9.92 -1.36
N ALA A 70 26.97 -10.37 -0.67
CA ALA A 70 26.93 -10.69 0.74
C ALA A 70 26.98 -9.40 1.57
N ASP A 71 25.91 -8.60 1.56
CA ASP A 71 25.70 -7.56 2.58
C ASP A 71 24.24 -7.03 2.62
N THR A 72 23.27 -7.91 2.86
CA THR A 72 21.98 -7.45 3.42
C THR A 72 21.87 -8.05 4.81
N ALA A 73 22.15 -7.22 5.82
CA ALA A 73 21.86 -7.52 7.21
C ALA A 73 20.43 -8.08 7.32
N PRO A 74 20.20 -9.18 8.06
CA PRO A 74 18.85 -9.71 8.22
C PRO A 74 18.01 -8.63 8.90
N ALA A 75 16.93 -8.22 8.24
CA ALA A 75 15.85 -7.52 8.93
C ALA A 75 15.34 -8.48 10.00
N GLU A 76 15.69 -8.22 11.26
CA GLU A 76 15.16 -8.92 12.42
C GLU A 76 13.63 -8.95 12.32
N PRO A 77 12.98 -10.12 12.49
CA PRO A 77 11.53 -10.18 12.54
C PRO A 77 11.08 -9.45 13.80
N VAL A 78 10.45 -8.29 13.64
CA VAL A 78 9.67 -7.67 14.72
C VAL A 78 8.60 -8.67 15.11
N HIS A 79 8.81 -9.32 16.25
CA HIS A 79 7.83 -10.18 16.89
C HIS A 79 6.53 -9.38 17.03
N GLU A 80 5.49 -9.81 16.32
CA GLU A 80 4.10 -9.43 16.58
C GLU A 80 3.84 -9.65 18.08
N ALA A 81 3.66 -8.55 18.82
CA ALA A 81 3.17 -8.62 20.18
C ALA A 81 1.71 -9.07 20.14
N GLU A 82 1.46 -10.29 20.58
CA GLU A 82 0.13 -10.84 20.84
C GLU A 82 -0.70 -9.84 21.67
N PRO A 83 -1.93 -9.47 21.27
CA PRO A 83 -2.79 -8.65 22.11
C PRO A 83 -3.24 -9.44 23.33
N SER A 84 -2.85 -8.99 24.52
CA SER A 84 -3.35 -9.49 25.79
C SER A 84 -4.86 -9.20 25.90
N ASP A 85 -5.66 -10.26 26.03
CA ASP A 85 -7.06 -10.19 26.43
C ASP A 85 -7.22 -9.36 27.71
N GLU A 86 -7.84 -8.17 27.60
CA GLU A 86 -8.27 -7.38 28.74
C GLU A 86 -9.66 -7.84 29.16
N GLU A 87 -9.70 -8.56 30.28
CA GLU A 87 -10.89 -9.05 30.96
C GLU A 87 -11.85 -7.89 31.28
N THR A 88 -13.09 -8.00 30.77
CA THR A 88 -14.20 -7.07 30.97
C THR A 88 -14.46 -6.79 32.46
N GLY A 89 -14.04 -5.62 32.92
CA GLY A 89 -14.44 -5.02 34.19
C GLY A 89 -15.80 -4.33 34.09
N GLU A 90 -16.69 -4.72 35.00
CA GLU A 90 -18.12 -4.45 35.08
C GLU A 90 -18.48 -2.96 35.38
N THR A 91 -19.35 -2.40 34.53
CA THR A 91 -20.36 -1.33 34.71
C THR A 91 -20.04 -0.01 35.44
N PRO A 92 -20.39 1.16 34.85
CA PRO A 92 -20.29 2.46 35.51
C PRO A 92 -21.45 2.68 36.49
N VAL A 93 -21.13 3.01 37.74
CA VAL A 93 -22.07 3.61 38.69
C VAL A 93 -22.33 5.06 38.28
N LEU A 94 -23.59 5.37 37.99
CA LEU A 94 -24.07 6.72 37.71
C LEU A 94 -24.04 7.53 39.01
N ASP A 95 -23.28 8.62 39.01
CA ASP A 95 -23.35 9.68 40.02
C ASP A 95 -24.63 10.49 39.78
N GLU A 96 -25.64 10.29 40.62
CA GLU A 96 -26.82 11.16 40.68
C GLU A 96 -26.64 12.13 41.85
N SER A 97 -26.06 13.30 41.55
CA SER A 97 -26.04 14.42 42.49
C SER A 97 -26.43 15.74 41.79
N ALA A 98 -27.69 16.13 41.93
CA ALA A 98 -28.19 17.50 41.81
C ALA A 98 -29.58 17.57 42.46
N GLN A 99 -29.68 17.93 43.74
CA GLN A 99 -30.01 19.29 44.17
C GLN A 99 -31.28 19.83 43.51
N GLU A 100 -32.44 19.65 44.16
CA GLU A 100 -33.50 20.66 44.09
C GLU A 100 -33.73 21.20 45.50
N SER A 101 -33.41 22.49 45.63
CA SER A 101 -33.48 23.28 46.83
C SER A 101 -34.92 23.66 47.18
N GLU A 102 -35.17 23.66 48.48
CA GLU A 102 -36.07 24.51 49.26
C GLU A 102 -37.04 25.49 48.55
N GLN A 103 -38.31 25.37 48.98
CA GLN A 103 -39.22 26.43 49.44
C GLN A 103 -39.65 27.54 48.44
N HIS A 104 -40.93 27.52 48.04
CA HIS A 104 -41.95 28.48 48.53
C HIS A 104 -43.37 28.02 48.13
#